data_AF-A0A938NDN1-F1
#
_entry.id   AF-A0A938NDN1-F1
#
_cell.length_a   1.000
_cell.length_b   1.000
_cell.length_c   1.000
_cell.angle_alpha   90.00
_cell.angle_beta   90.00
_cell.angle_gamma   90.00
#
_symmetry.space_group_name_H-M   'P 1'
#
loop_
_entity.id
_entity.type
_entity.pdbx_description
1 polymer ?
#
loop_
_entity_poly.entity_id
_entity_poly.type
_entity_poly.pdbx_seq_one_letter_code
_entity_poly.pdbx_strand_id
1 'polypeptide(L)'
;MSRGSVPSVPETMMGRVVPILRADWERLAQDRVSHWWRACERALGKPLGPEPSVELSTRLRTTAGLAMPARRHIKLSFHMFRHEGLERFDSTIGHEVAHVACDLHHRRPCHHDHRWQRLMHQLGLPVERCHDYGSVKRTPGAEVVCPGCTRRVRLGPIQWKRFMLSQARFRCTACNTELGPSAAGPSACRAHTDGDGRSLQAATQRAFQLWNAWIDRAWNR
;
A
#
# COMPACT_ATOMS: atom_id res chain seq x y z
N MET A 1 -39.83 6.90 -0.67
CA MET A 1 -38.59 6.87 0.14
C MET A 1 -38.30 5.41 0.47
N SER A 2 -37.32 4.81 -0.22
CA SER A 2 -36.86 3.45 0.06
C SER A 2 -35.35 3.45 -0.06
N ARG A 3 -34.65 3.27 1.06
CA ARG A 3 -33.19 3.13 1.09
C ARG A 3 -32.86 1.76 0.51
N GLY A 4 -32.30 1.72 -0.69
CA GLY A 4 -31.81 0.49 -1.31
C GLY A 4 -30.63 -0.04 -0.52
N SER A 5 -30.77 -1.24 0.02
CA SER A 5 -29.71 -1.97 0.72
C SER A 5 -28.52 -2.21 -0.21
N VAL A 6 -27.32 -1.88 0.27
CA VAL A 6 -26.04 -2.21 -0.38
C VAL A 6 -25.82 -3.72 -0.29
N PRO A 7 -25.56 -4.44 -1.39
CA PRO A 7 -25.23 -5.86 -1.31
C PRO A 7 -23.85 -6.05 -0.69
N SER A 8 -23.81 -6.84 0.37
CA SER A 8 -22.61 -7.26 1.09
C SER A 8 -21.68 -8.09 0.19
N VAL A 9 -20.38 -7.83 0.31
CA VAL A 9 -19.30 -8.61 -0.33
C VAL A 9 -19.34 -10.05 0.21
N PRO A 10 -19.24 -11.09 -0.63
CA PRO A 10 -19.39 -12.47 -0.18
C PRO A 10 -18.30 -12.87 0.83
N GLU A 11 -18.77 -13.24 2.01
CA GLU A 11 -18.02 -13.72 3.17
C GLU A 11 -17.67 -15.20 3.04
N THR A 12 -16.93 -15.58 1.99
CA THR A 12 -16.54 -16.99 1.82
C THR A 12 -15.21 -17.12 1.11
N MET A 13 -14.12 -17.06 1.88
CA MET A 13 -12.87 -17.84 1.70
C MET A 13 -11.83 -17.41 2.77
N MET A 14 -12.15 -17.63 4.05
CA MET A 14 -11.10 -17.74 5.07
C MET A 14 -10.31 -19.02 4.76
N GLY A 15 -9.02 -18.89 4.41
CA GLY A 15 -8.14 -20.06 4.47
C GLY A 15 -6.78 -20.00 3.78
N ARG A 16 -6.58 -19.19 2.74
CA ARG A 16 -5.24 -18.94 2.18
C ARG A 16 -5.14 -17.48 1.75
N VAL A 17 -4.58 -16.64 2.62
CA VAL A 17 -4.03 -15.34 2.19
C VAL A 17 -2.86 -15.68 1.27
N VAL A 18 -3.11 -15.79 -0.02
CA VAL A 18 -2.04 -15.97 -1.00
C VAL A 18 -1.20 -14.69 -0.94
N PRO A 19 0.08 -14.76 -0.56
CA PRO A 19 0.91 -13.56 -0.52
C PRO A 19 1.03 -13.03 -1.94
N ILE A 20 0.47 -11.84 -2.19
CA ILE A 20 0.72 -11.13 -3.45
C ILE A 20 2.24 -10.91 -3.54
N LEU A 21 2.86 -11.47 -4.57
CA LEU A 21 4.31 -11.39 -4.74
C LEU A 21 4.67 -9.96 -5.17
N ARG A 22 5.89 -9.54 -4.84
CA ARG A 22 6.41 -8.23 -5.26
C ARG A 22 6.29 -8.04 -6.80
N ALA A 23 6.56 -9.08 -7.58
CA ALA A 23 6.46 -9.06 -9.03
C ALA A 23 5.02 -8.78 -9.53
N ASP A 24 3.99 -9.21 -8.79
CA ASP A 24 2.60 -8.93 -9.16
C ASP A 24 2.27 -7.45 -8.94
N TRP A 25 2.78 -6.88 -7.85
CA TRP A 25 2.66 -5.45 -7.58
C TRP A 25 3.44 -4.61 -8.59
N GLU A 26 4.62 -5.06 -9.02
CA GLU A 26 5.43 -4.35 -10.03
C GLU A 26 4.70 -4.31 -11.38
N ARG A 27 4.14 -5.45 -11.80
CA ARG A 27 3.31 -5.51 -13.01
C ARG A 27 2.07 -4.62 -12.89
N LEU A 28 1.35 -4.70 -11.77
CA LEU A 28 0.20 -3.84 -11.52
C LEU A 28 0.60 -2.35 -11.57
N ALA A 29 1.70 -1.97 -10.92
CA ALA A 29 2.19 -0.60 -10.95
C ALA A 29 2.47 -0.13 -12.40
N GLN A 30 3.13 -0.97 -13.19
CA GLN A 30 3.40 -0.67 -14.60
C GLN A 30 2.10 -0.48 -15.40
N ASP A 31 1.16 -1.42 -15.29
CA ASP A 31 -0.11 -1.36 -16.03
C ASP A 31 -0.92 -0.12 -15.66
N ARG A 32 -0.92 0.27 -14.38
CA ARG A 32 -1.60 1.48 -13.91
C ARG A 32 -0.88 2.76 -14.32
N VAL A 33 0.46 2.76 -14.36
CA VAL A 33 1.21 3.88 -14.94
C VAL A 33 0.84 4.06 -16.41
N SER A 34 0.81 3.00 -17.21
CA SER A 34 0.40 3.06 -18.62
C SER A 34 -1.04 3.57 -18.78
N HIS A 35 -1.95 3.12 -17.92
CA HIS A 35 -3.34 3.60 -17.92
C HIS A 35 -3.43 5.11 -17.66
N TRP A 36 -2.84 5.59 -16.56
CA TRP A 36 -2.89 7.00 -16.19
C TRP A 36 -2.09 7.89 -17.15
N TRP A 37 -1.03 7.38 -17.75
CA TRP A 37 -0.26 8.10 -18.76
C TRP A 37 -1.11 8.42 -19.98
N ARG A 38 -1.81 7.40 -20.51
CA ARG A 38 -2.76 7.59 -21.62
C ARG A 38 -3.91 8.53 -21.24
N ALA A 39 -4.39 8.46 -20.00
CA ALA A 39 -5.41 9.39 -19.51
C ALA A 39 -4.89 10.84 -19.49
N CYS A 40 -3.65 11.07 -19.07
CA CYS A 40 -3.02 12.38 -19.12
C CYS A 40 -2.86 12.88 -20.56
N GLU A 41 -2.40 12.05 -21.48
CA GLU A 41 -2.27 12.43 -22.90
C GLU A 41 -3.61 12.83 -23.51
N ARG A 42 -4.68 12.10 -23.20
CA ARG A 42 -6.06 12.46 -23.60
C ARG A 42 -6.49 13.79 -22.99
N ALA A 43 -6.32 13.97 -21.68
CA ALA A 43 -6.71 15.19 -20.97
C ALA A 43 -5.96 16.44 -21.46
N LEU A 44 -4.69 16.27 -21.83
CA LEU A 44 -3.80 17.32 -22.33
C LEU A 44 -3.86 17.49 -23.86
N GLY A 45 -4.60 16.62 -24.55
CA GLY A 45 -4.86 16.70 -25.99
C GLY A 45 -3.65 16.42 -26.89
N LYS A 46 -2.58 15.81 -26.38
CA LYS A 46 -1.39 15.48 -27.19
C LYS A 46 -0.54 14.36 -26.57
N PRO A 47 0.21 13.60 -27.38
CA PRO A 47 1.19 12.64 -26.87
C PRO A 47 2.34 13.37 -26.14
N LEU A 48 2.82 12.76 -25.07
CA LEU A 48 3.90 13.27 -24.21
C LEU A 48 5.23 12.51 -24.41
N GLY A 49 5.23 11.55 -25.34
CA GLY A 49 6.36 10.68 -25.64
C GLY A 49 6.34 9.42 -24.77
N PRO A 50 7.52 8.81 -24.51
CA PRO A 50 7.56 7.55 -23.76
C PRO A 50 7.02 7.71 -22.34
N GLU A 51 6.25 6.71 -21.90
CA GLU A 51 5.72 6.64 -20.55
C GLU A 51 6.84 6.59 -19.49
N PRO A 52 6.59 7.08 -18.27
CA PRO A 52 7.58 6.99 -17.20
C PRO A 52 7.79 5.54 -16.75
N SER A 53 9.03 5.23 -16.41
CA SER A 53 9.36 3.97 -15.72
C SER A 53 8.91 4.00 -14.26
N VAL A 54 8.61 2.85 -13.67
CA VAL A 54 8.18 2.74 -12.28
C VAL A 54 9.03 1.76 -11.47
N GLU A 55 9.33 2.13 -10.21
CA GLU A 55 10.04 1.28 -9.24
C GLU A 55 9.23 1.16 -7.95
N LEU A 56 8.99 -0.08 -7.49
CA LEU A 56 8.55 -0.33 -6.12
C LEU A 56 9.75 -0.29 -5.18
N SER A 57 9.81 0.76 -4.36
CA SER A 57 10.90 1.00 -3.44
C SER A 57 10.57 0.52 -2.02
N THR A 58 11.49 -0.23 -1.42
CA THR A 58 11.46 -0.59 0.02
C THR A 58 12.11 0.48 0.90
N ARG A 59 12.70 1.51 0.29
CA ARG A 59 13.39 2.61 1.00
C ARG A 59 12.49 3.82 1.22
N LEU A 60 11.45 3.99 0.40
CA LEU A 60 10.48 5.07 0.55
C LEU A 60 9.54 4.76 1.72
N ARG A 61 9.61 5.54 2.79
CA ARG A 61 8.86 5.28 4.05
C ARG A 61 7.99 6.43 4.54
N THR A 62 8.22 7.63 4.02
CA THR A 62 7.56 8.87 4.46
C THR A 62 6.52 9.38 3.46
N THR A 63 6.56 8.87 2.22
CA THR A 63 5.60 9.19 1.16
C THR A 63 5.24 7.90 0.43
N ALA A 64 4.00 7.78 -0.07
CA ALA A 64 3.65 6.58 -0.85
C ALA A 64 4.13 6.67 -2.30
N GLY A 65 4.38 7.86 -2.81
CA GLY A 65 4.88 8.09 -4.16
C GLY A 65 5.97 9.17 -4.20
N LEU A 66 6.72 9.16 -5.30
CA LEU A 66 7.66 10.21 -5.69
C LEU A 66 7.82 10.22 -7.21
N ALA A 67 7.34 11.29 -7.85
CA ALA A 67 7.62 11.60 -9.24
C ALA A 67 9.00 12.25 -9.42
N MET A 68 9.72 11.82 -10.46
CA MET A 68 10.96 12.43 -10.94
C MET A 68 10.81 12.77 -12.44
N PRO A 69 10.13 13.88 -12.78
CA PRO A 69 9.77 14.21 -14.16
C PRO A 69 10.95 14.32 -15.10
N ALA A 70 12.04 14.95 -14.66
CA ALA A 70 13.28 15.08 -15.44
C ALA A 70 13.90 13.72 -15.83
N ARG A 71 13.63 12.66 -15.05
CA ARG A 71 14.11 11.30 -15.31
C ARG A 71 13.05 10.39 -15.94
N ARG A 72 11.82 10.90 -16.16
CA ARG A 72 10.65 10.09 -16.53
C ARG A 72 10.54 8.83 -15.67
N HIS A 73 10.59 9.03 -14.36
CA HIS A 73 10.65 7.93 -13.41
C HIS A 73 9.75 8.19 -12.20
N ILE A 74 9.08 7.15 -11.73
CA ILE A 74 8.20 7.18 -10.56
C ILE A 74 8.67 6.13 -9.56
N LYS A 75 8.78 6.53 -8.29
CA LYS A 75 9.00 5.62 -7.16
C LYS A 75 7.74 5.50 -6.34
N LEU A 76 7.44 4.28 -5.96
CA LEU A 76 6.24 3.92 -5.23
C LEU A 76 6.65 3.13 -3.98
N SER A 77 6.10 3.47 -2.80
CA SER A 77 6.47 2.83 -1.53
C SER A 77 5.83 1.45 -1.39
N PHE A 78 6.65 0.40 -1.49
CA PHE A 78 6.17 -0.97 -1.28
C PHE A 78 5.57 -1.19 0.12
N HIS A 79 6.02 -0.43 1.11
CA HIS A 79 5.50 -0.54 2.48
C HIS A 79 4.09 0.01 2.59
N MET A 80 3.79 1.14 1.95
CA MET A 80 2.53 1.84 2.14
C MET A 80 1.39 1.13 1.40
N PHE A 81 1.65 0.53 0.23
CA PHE A 81 0.61 -0.22 -0.50
C PHE A 81 0.19 -1.53 0.17
N ARG A 82 1.04 -2.12 1.01
CA ARG A 82 0.63 -3.28 1.82
C ARG A 82 -0.40 -2.91 2.89
N HIS A 83 -0.50 -1.63 3.24
CA HIS A 83 -1.38 -1.12 4.28
C HIS A 83 -2.55 -0.31 3.73
N GLU A 84 -2.38 0.29 2.56
CA GLU A 84 -3.36 1.14 1.90
C GLU A 84 -3.94 0.37 0.71
N GLY A 85 -5.24 0.10 0.76
CA GLY A 85 -5.93 -0.72 -0.24
C GLY A 85 -5.71 -0.25 -1.68
N LEU A 86 -6.09 -1.12 -2.62
CA LEU A 86 -5.83 -0.96 -4.07
C LEU A 86 -6.33 0.38 -4.64
N GLU A 87 -7.44 0.93 -4.16
CA GLU A 87 -7.97 2.22 -4.61
C GLU A 87 -7.02 3.38 -4.30
N ARG A 88 -6.46 3.41 -3.09
CA ARG A 88 -5.47 4.41 -2.71
C ARG A 88 -4.19 4.23 -3.50
N PHE A 89 -3.77 2.99 -3.71
CA PHE A 89 -2.61 2.70 -4.55
C PHE A 89 -2.77 3.27 -5.95
N ASP A 90 -3.92 3.02 -6.59
CA ASP A 90 -4.19 3.53 -7.93
C ASP A 90 -4.25 5.06 -7.97
N SER A 91 -4.89 5.68 -6.98
CA SER A 91 -4.91 7.14 -6.84
C SER A 91 -3.51 7.73 -6.67
N THR A 92 -2.64 7.09 -5.89
CA THR A 92 -1.24 7.53 -5.74
C THR A 92 -0.49 7.43 -7.06
N ILE A 93 -0.66 6.33 -7.82
CA ILE A 93 -0.04 6.20 -9.13
C ILE A 93 -0.50 7.32 -10.06
N GLY A 94 -1.81 7.56 -10.14
CA GLY A 94 -2.38 8.64 -10.94
C GLY A 94 -1.82 10.01 -10.55
N HIS A 95 -1.65 10.28 -9.25
CA HIS A 95 -1.04 11.50 -8.72
C HIS A 95 0.41 11.68 -9.21
N GLU A 96 1.25 10.67 -9.07
CA GLU A 96 2.65 10.74 -9.49
C GLU A 96 2.80 10.84 -11.02
N VAL A 97 1.95 10.13 -11.77
CA VAL A 97 1.90 10.22 -13.24
C VAL A 97 1.49 11.63 -13.69
N ALA A 98 0.51 12.24 -13.02
CA ALA A 98 0.07 13.60 -13.31
C ALA A 98 1.18 14.64 -13.10
N HIS A 99 2.04 14.47 -12.08
CA HIS A 99 3.23 15.32 -11.90
C HIS A 99 4.17 15.22 -13.12
N VAL A 100 4.50 14.00 -13.54
CA VAL A 100 5.39 13.80 -14.70
C VAL A 100 4.76 14.39 -15.97
N ALA A 101 3.49 14.11 -16.22
CA ALA A 101 2.79 14.56 -17.42
C ALA A 101 2.66 16.09 -17.48
N CYS A 102 2.27 16.72 -16.37
CA CYS A 102 2.08 18.17 -16.30
C CYS A 102 3.41 18.91 -16.51
N ASP A 103 4.47 18.46 -15.84
CA ASP A 103 5.81 19.05 -15.97
C ASP A 103 6.35 18.95 -17.40
N LEU A 104 6.17 17.80 -18.05
CA LEU A 104 6.57 17.60 -19.45
C LEU A 104 5.74 18.46 -20.40
N HIS A 105 4.43 18.55 -20.17
CA HIS A 105 3.53 19.34 -21.01
C HIS A 105 3.89 20.83 -20.98
N HIS A 106 4.17 21.36 -19.78
CA HIS A 106 4.48 22.77 -19.58
C HIS A 106 5.97 23.12 -19.59
N ARG A 107 6.85 22.11 -19.71
CA ARG A 107 8.32 22.26 -19.70
C ARG A 107 8.87 22.99 -18.47
N ARG A 108 8.17 22.89 -17.34
CA ARG A 108 8.58 23.45 -16.04
C ARG A 108 7.89 22.72 -14.89
N PRO A 109 8.48 22.72 -13.69
CA PRO A 109 7.81 22.22 -12.50
C PRO A 109 6.45 22.89 -12.31
N CYS A 110 5.40 22.08 -12.25
CA CYS A 110 4.04 22.51 -11.98
C CYS A 110 3.67 22.27 -10.51
N HIS A 111 4.34 21.31 -9.86
CA HIS A 111 4.04 20.92 -8.48
C HIS A 111 2.53 20.70 -8.32
N HIS A 112 1.89 21.33 -7.34
CA HIS A 112 0.44 21.30 -7.13
C HIS A 112 -0.23 22.62 -7.52
N ASP A 113 0.30 23.34 -8.52
CA ASP A 113 -0.29 24.59 -8.99
C ASP A 113 -1.56 24.37 -9.83
N HIS A 114 -2.24 25.46 -10.21
CA HIS A 114 -3.50 25.41 -10.94
C HIS A 114 -3.49 24.55 -12.21
N ARG A 115 -2.33 24.37 -12.87
CA ARG A 115 -2.20 23.57 -14.09
C ARG A 115 -2.27 22.09 -13.77
N TRP A 116 -1.54 21.68 -12.73
CA TRP A 116 -1.61 20.32 -12.22
C TRP A 116 -2.99 20.01 -11.63
N GLN A 117 -3.57 20.96 -10.87
CA GLN A 117 -4.91 20.80 -10.30
C GLN A 117 -5.96 20.60 -11.38
N ARG A 118 -5.89 21.37 -12.48
CA ARG A 118 -6.77 21.21 -13.64
C ARG A 118 -6.65 19.81 -14.25
N LEU A 119 -5.42 19.32 -14.43
CA LEU A 119 -5.19 17.97 -14.93
C LEU A 119 -5.81 16.92 -14.00
N MET A 120 -5.58 17.01 -12.68
CA MET A 120 -6.17 16.09 -11.70
C MET A 120 -7.69 16.07 -11.75
N HIS A 121 -8.33 17.25 -11.88
CA HIS A 121 -9.78 17.33 -12.06
C HIS A 121 -10.25 16.63 -13.34
N GLN A 122 -9.53 16.80 -14.46
CA GLN A 122 -9.85 16.10 -15.71
C GLN A 122 -9.67 14.57 -15.59
N LEU A 123 -8.76 14.11 -14.73
CA LEU A 123 -8.54 12.69 -14.45
C LEU A 123 -9.54 12.10 -13.45
N GLY A 124 -10.39 12.93 -12.83
CA GLY A 124 -11.29 12.51 -11.75
C GLY A 124 -10.54 12.12 -10.46
N LEU A 125 -9.32 12.62 -10.28
CA LEU A 125 -8.47 12.31 -9.12
C LEU A 125 -8.54 13.42 -8.06
N PRO A 126 -8.38 13.07 -6.77
CA PRO A 126 -8.36 14.06 -5.70
C PRO A 126 -7.14 15.00 -5.81
N VAL A 127 -7.37 16.30 -5.59
CA VAL A 127 -6.34 17.37 -5.70
C VAL A 127 -5.55 17.54 -4.40
N GLU A 128 -5.59 16.54 -3.52
CA GLU A 128 -5.00 16.62 -2.19
C GLU A 128 -3.46 16.61 -2.28
N ARG A 129 -2.82 17.62 -1.69
CA ARG A 129 -1.34 17.77 -1.66
C ARG A 129 -0.68 16.75 -0.75
N CYS A 130 -1.37 16.45 0.33
CA CYS A 130 -0.94 15.51 1.36
C CYS A 130 -2.07 14.50 1.46
N HIS A 131 -1.84 13.29 0.94
CA HIS A 131 -2.46 12.17 1.60
C HIS A 131 -1.94 12.27 3.04
N ASP A 132 -2.83 12.54 4.00
CA ASP A 132 -2.53 12.32 5.40
C ASP A 132 -2.40 10.81 5.52
N TYR A 133 -1.20 10.31 5.20
CA TYR A 133 -0.81 8.91 5.29
C TYR A 133 -0.68 8.58 6.76
N GLY A 134 -1.78 8.72 7.51
CA GLY A 134 -1.86 8.99 8.94
C GLY A 134 -0.59 8.56 9.61
N SER A 135 0.40 9.48 9.61
CA SER A 135 1.84 9.21 9.69
C SER A 135 2.08 7.85 10.31
N VAL A 136 2.36 6.75 9.56
CA VAL A 136 2.39 5.35 10.08
C VAL A 136 2.71 5.40 11.56
N LYS A 137 1.66 5.40 12.42
CA LYS A 137 1.83 5.90 13.79
C LYS A 137 2.92 5.04 14.35
N ARG A 138 4.11 5.62 14.63
CA ARG A 138 5.26 4.87 15.15
C ARG A 138 4.65 4.05 16.27
N THR A 139 4.59 2.72 16.13
CA THR A 139 3.92 1.89 17.12
C THR A 139 4.56 2.27 18.44
N PRO A 140 3.85 2.93 19.38
CA PRO A 140 4.50 3.41 20.57
C PRO A 140 5.10 2.17 21.22
N GLY A 141 6.41 2.23 21.52
CA GLY A 141 7.01 1.19 22.33
C GLY A 141 6.20 1.03 23.61
N ALA A 142 6.10 -0.19 24.13
CA ALA A 142 5.32 -0.45 25.33
C ALA A 142 6.23 -0.77 26.53
N GLU A 143 5.68 -0.62 27.73
CA GLU A 143 6.31 -1.07 28.96
C GLU A 143 5.87 -2.50 29.28
N VAL A 144 6.83 -3.34 29.67
CA VAL A 144 6.58 -4.69 30.17
C VAL A 144 7.00 -4.73 31.64
N VAL A 145 6.17 -5.34 32.49
CA VAL A 145 6.54 -5.60 33.88
C VAL A 145 7.39 -6.87 33.94
N CYS A 146 8.60 -6.77 34.48
CA CYS A 146 9.44 -7.93 34.67
C CYS A 146 8.85 -8.87 35.73
N PRO A 147 8.69 -10.18 35.46
CA PRO A 147 8.16 -11.12 36.44
C PRO A 147 9.14 -11.40 37.60
N GLY A 148 10.44 -11.20 37.41
CA GLY A 148 11.46 -11.50 38.42
C GLY A 148 11.70 -10.38 39.44
N CYS A 149 11.50 -9.11 39.05
CA CYS A 149 11.80 -7.98 39.94
C CYS A 149 10.79 -6.83 39.87
N THR A 150 9.61 -7.07 39.26
CA THR A 150 8.48 -6.14 39.11
C THR A 150 8.79 -4.79 38.46
N ARG A 151 10.03 -4.56 38.01
CA ARG A 151 10.46 -3.35 37.32
C ARG A 151 9.81 -3.26 35.94
N ARG A 152 9.41 -2.03 35.57
CA ARG A 152 8.95 -1.71 34.21
C ARG A 152 10.14 -1.61 33.27
N VAL A 153 10.10 -2.35 32.17
CA VAL A 153 11.10 -2.35 31.11
C VAL A 153 10.47 -1.76 29.86
N ARG A 154 11.02 -0.65 29.36
CA ARG A 154 10.55 -0.01 28.15
C ARG A 154 11.16 -0.69 26.93
N LEU A 155 10.32 -1.21 26.04
CA LEU A 155 10.74 -1.77 24.75
C LEU A 155 10.47 -0.76 23.65
N GLY A 156 11.48 -0.45 22.83
CA GLY A 156 11.29 0.37 21.62
C GLY A 156 10.38 -0.33 20.60
N PRO A 157 9.86 0.37 19.57
CA PRO A 157 8.86 -0.19 18.64
C PRO A 157 9.28 -1.51 17.97
N ILE A 158 10.56 -1.63 17.57
CA ILE A 158 11.12 -2.85 16.96
C ILE A 158 11.22 -3.97 17.99
N GLN A 159 11.66 -3.64 19.21
CA GLN A 159 11.80 -4.61 20.30
C GLN A 159 10.43 -5.12 20.73
N TRP A 160 9.44 -4.23 20.87
CA TRP A 160 8.05 -4.55 21.15
C TRP A 160 7.45 -5.48 20.10
N LYS A 161 7.63 -5.17 18.81
CA LYS A 161 7.17 -6.05 17.73
C LYS A 161 7.81 -7.45 17.79
N ARG A 162 9.13 -7.53 18.00
CA ARG A 162 9.84 -8.82 18.11
C ARG A 162 9.45 -9.58 19.39
N PHE A 163 9.14 -8.87 20.46
CA PHE A 163 8.66 -9.41 21.74
C PHE A 163 7.27 -10.02 21.59
N MET A 164 6.33 -9.29 20.99
CA MET A 164 4.95 -9.76 20.76
C MET A 164 4.87 -10.94 19.78
N LEU A 165 5.78 -11.00 18.80
CA LEU A 165 5.84 -12.10 17.83
C LEU A 165 6.74 -13.26 18.27
N SER A 166 7.26 -13.23 19.51
CA SER A 166 8.19 -14.24 20.04
C SER A 166 9.42 -14.49 19.16
N GLN A 167 9.84 -13.50 18.37
CA GLN A 167 10.98 -13.57 17.44
C GLN A 167 12.33 -13.22 18.09
N ALA A 168 12.32 -12.78 19.34
CA ALA A 168 13.51 -12.54 20.14
C ALA A 168 13.18 -12.70 21.63
N ARG A 169 14.16 -13.20 22.38
CA ARG A 169 14.08 -13.32 23.84
C ARG A 169 14.64 -12.04 24.45
N PHE A 170 13.87 -11.40 25.32
CA PHE A 170 14.27 -10.18 26.01
C PHE A 170 14.54 -10.50 27.48
N ARG A 171 15.57 -9.89 28.07
CA ARG A 171 15.90 -10.06 29.48
C ARG A 171 15.83 -8.74 30.21
N CYS A 172 15.37 -8.76 31.45
CA CYS A 172 15.45 -7.60 32.33
C CYS A 172 16.91 -7.29 32.63
N THR A 173 17.32 -6.03 32.45
CA THR A 173 18.70 -5.59 32.74
C THR A 173 19.02 -5.57 34.24
N ALA A 174 18.00 -5.64 35.10
CA ALA A 174 18.16 -5.55 36.55
C ALA A 174 18.36 -6.92 37.23
N CYS A 175 17.61 -7.93 36.81
CA CYS A 175 17.57 -9.25 37.44
C CYS A 175 17.85 -10.40 36.46
N ASN A 176 18.11 -10.09 35.19
CA ASN A 176 18.39 -11.03 34.11
C ASN A 176 17.26 -12.04 33.79
N THR A 177 16.10 -11.92 34.42
CA THR A 177 14.92 -12.73 34.15
C THR A 177 14.40 -12.49 32.73
N GLU A 178 14.00 -13.56 32.04
CA GLU A 178 13.41 -13.50 30.72
C GLU A 178 12.02 -12.84 30.79
N LEU A 179 11.77 -11.90 29.88
CA LEU A 179 10.49 -11.24 29.71
C LEU A 179 9.68 -12.09 28.72
N GLY A 180 8.50 -12.55 29.15
CA GLY A 180 7.53 -13.23 28.28
C GLY A 180 6.28 -12.38 28.06
N PRO A 181 5.59 -12.50 26.91
CA PRO A 181 4.28 -11.90 26.74
C PRO A 181 3.33 -12.47 27.81
N SER A 182 2.75 -11.62 28.63
CA SER A 182 1.72 -12.03 29.59
C SER A 182 0.51 -12.56 28.79
N ALA A 183 0.19 -13.84 28.98
CA ALA A 183 -0.94 -14.49 28.32
C ALA A 183 -2.26 -13.99 28.93
N ALA A 184 -3.01 -13.17 28.20
CA ALA A 184 -4.43 -12.94 28.42
C ALA A 184 -5.16 -13.00 27.06
N GLY A 185 -5.95 -14.06 26.84
CA GLY A 185 -6.86 -14.24 25.69
C GLY A 185 -6.58 -15.47 24.80
N PRO A 186 -7.61 -16.10 24.19
CA PRO A 186 -7.92 -17.51 24.39
C PRO A 186 -7.31 -18.49 23.37
N SER A 187 -7.20 -19.73 23.86
CA SER A 187 -6.93 -21.04 23.23
C SER A 187 -7.10 -21.12 21.71
N ALA A 188 -6.01 -21.51 21.03
CA ALA A 188 -6.04 -22.06 19.67
C ALA A 188 -5.76 -23.57 19.72
N CYS A 189 -6.71 -24.38 19.24
CA CYS A 189 -6.52 -25.79 18.93
C CYS A 189 -5.79 -25.95 17.59
N ARG A 190 -5.03 -27.04 17.46
CA ARG A 190 -3.94 -27.26 16.49
C ARG A 190 -4.38 -27.61 15.06
N ALA A 191 -3.37 -27.52 14.19
CA ALA A 191 -3.29 -27.73 12.74
C ALA A 191 -3.81 -29.07 12.18
N HIS A 192 -4.17 -29.04 10.89
CA HIS A 192 -4.03 -30.16 9.96
C HIS A 192 -3.52 -29.66 8.59
N THR A 193 -2.62 -30.45 7.99
CA THR A 193 -2.16 -30.34 6.61
C THR A 193 -3.21 -30.93 5.67
N ASP A 194 -3.22 -30.51 4.40
CA ASP A 194 -3.13 -31.43 3.26
C ASP A 194 -3.02 -30.67 1.92
N GLY A 195 -2.35 -31.35 0.99
CA GLY A 195 -1.91 -30.83 -0.30
C GLY A 195 -2.99 -30.86 -1.37
N ASP A 196 -2.89 -29.91 -2.30
CA ASP A 196 -3.13 -30.18 -3.70
C ASP A 196 -2.58 -29.02 -4.54
N GLY A 197 -1.63 -29.32 -5.42
CA GLY A 197 -0.86 -28.36 -6.21
C GLY A 197 -1.55 -28.00 -7.51
N ARG A 198 -2.55 -27.11 -7.47
CA ARG A 198 -3.07 -26.42 -8.67
C ARG A 198 -2.57 -24.96 -8.68
N SER A 199 -2.01 -24.53 -9.81
CA SER A 199 -1.04 -23.43 -9.87
C SER A 199 -1.58 -22.06 -9.43
N LEU A 200 -0.84 -21.46 -8.50
CA LEU A 200 -1.12 -20.17 -7.83
C LEU A 200 -1.21 -18.97 -8.78
N GLN A 201 -0.63 -19.05 -9.98
CA GLN A 201 -0.63 -17.97 -10.98
C GLN A 201 -2.00 -17.72 -11.60
N ALA A 202 -2.85 -18.75 -11.76
CA ALA A 202 -4.14 -18.60 -12.40
C ALA A 202 -5.15 -17.83 -11.54
N ALA A 203 -5.06 -17.96 -10.21
CA ALA A 203 -5.94 -17.27 -9.26
C ALA A 203 -5.63 -15.76 -9.18
N THR A 204 -4.35 -15.38 -9.16
CA THR A 204 -3.90 -13.98 -9.19
C THR A 204 -4.27 -13.31 -10.52
N GLN A 205 -4.09 -13.99 -11.65
CA GLN A 205 -4.46 -13.48 -12.98
C GLN A 205 -5.96 -13.19 -13.07
N ARG A 206 -6.82 -14.05 -12.48
CA ARG A 206 -8.27 -13.90 -12.52
C ARG A 206 -8.77 -12.77 -11.61
N ALA A 207 -8.21 -12.62 -10.41
CA ALA A 207 -8.50 -11.49 -9.53
C ALA A 207 -8.09 -10.15 -10.18
N PHE A 208 -6.95 -10.14 -10.89
CA PHE A 208 -6.44 -9.01 -11.65
C PHE A 208 -7.34 -8.63 -12.84
N GLN A 209 -7.82 -9.61 -13.61
CA GLN A 209 -8.74 -9.38 -14.74
C GLN A 209 -10.11 -8.85 -14.28
N LEU A 210 -10.66 -9.41 -13.19
CA LEU A 210 -11.94 -8.98 -12.63
C LEU A 210 -11.87 -7.55 -12.07
N TRP A 211 -10.72 -7.15 -11.54
CA TRP A 211 -10.47 -5.80 -11.04
C TRP A 211 -10.29 -4.78 -12.17
N ASN A 212 -9.50 -5.08 -13.20
CA ASN A 212 -9.40 -4.20 -14.38
C ASN A 212 -10.77 -3.96 -15.01
N ALA A 213 -11.58 -5.02 -15.15
CA ALA A 213 -12.96 -4.90 -15.64
C ALA A 213 -13.87 -4.09 -14.71
N TRP A 214 -13.62 -4.09 -13.40
CA TRP A 214 -14.37 -3.26 -12.44
C TRP A 214 -13.97 -1.79 -12.53
N ILE A 215 -12.66 -1.47 -12.59
CA ILE A 215 -12.17 -0.09 -12.77
C ILE A 215 -12.63 0.49 -14.10
N ASP A 216 -12.53 -0.26 -15.19
CA ASP A 216 -12.98 0.19 -16.51
C ASP A 216 -14.48 0.50 -16.52
N ARG A 217 -15.29 -0.17 -15.68
CA ARG A 217 -16.73 0.11 -15.51
C ARG A 217 -17.02 1.28 -14.55
N ALA A 218 -16.12 1.56 -13.62
CA ALA A 218 -16.25 2.65 -12.65
C ALA A 218 -15.82 4.01 -13.25
N TRP A 219 -14.88 4.01 -14.21
CA TRP A 219 -14.28 5.23 -14.77
C TRP A 219 -14.68 5.56 -16.23
N ASN A 220 -15.40 4.67 -16.94
CA ASN A 220 -15.99 4.97 -18.26
C ASN A 220 -17.50 5.32 -18.18
N ARG A 221 -17.94 5.93 -17.07
CA ARG A 221 -19.29 6.53 -16.94
C ARG A 221 -19.20 8.04 -16.86
#